data_AF-A0A7C5CEQ7-F1
#
_entry.id   AF-A0A7C5CEQ7-F1
#
_cell.length_a   1.000
_cell.length_b   1.000
_cell.length_c   1.000
_cell.angle_alpha   90.00
_cell.angle_beta   90.00
_cell.angle_gamma   90.00
#
_symmetry.space_group_name_H-M   'P 1'
#
loop_
_entity.id
_entity.type
_entity.pdbx_description
1 polymer ?
#
loop_
_entity_poly.entity_id
_entity_poly.type
_entity_poly.pdbx_seq_one_letter_code
_entity_poly.pdbx_strand_id
1 'polypeptide(L)'
;MKKGQAVCIRMNSINPEHYGTKGELYICEKDADDMHNILMLNGFVSLKLTTKEATRDNVKNAILDSAKELKSGDIMVIYYSGHGGKVPNVSSPYDIEYDNVDETWCLWDAQLLDDELRNLWASFDE
;
A
#
# COMPACT_ATOMS: atom_id res chain seq x y z
N MET A 1 6.69 12.53 23.02
CA MET A 1 5.72 11.42 22.98
C MET A 1 5.97 10.65 21.70
N LYS A 2 5.88 9.32 21.74
CA LYS A 2 5.96 8.49 20.54
C LYS A 2 4.78 8.82 19.62
N LYS A 3 5.05 8.94 18.32
CA LYS A 3 4.05 9.22 17.30
C LYS A 3 3.56 7.90 16.69
N GLY A 4 2.29 7.88 16.32
CA GLY A 4 1.72 6.85 15.47
C GLY A 4 1.21 7.50 14.19
N GLN A 5 1.63 6.99 13.03
CA GLN A 5 1.05 7.34 11.74
C GLN A 5 0.50 6.10 11.05
N ALA A 6 -0.49 6.31 10.18
CA ALA A 6 -1.03 5.23 9.39
C ALA A 6 -1.44 5.66 7.99
N VAL A 7 -1.36 4.74 7.04
CA VAL A 7 -1.90 4.89 5.68
C VAL A 7 -2.85 3.72 5.43
N CYS A 8 -4.14 4.01 5.28
CA CYS A 8 -5.19 3.05 4.97
C CYS A 8 -5.59 3.16 3.50
N ILE A 9 -5.26 2.14 2.72
CA ILE A 9 -5.45 2.06 1.27
C ILE A 9 -6.70 1.23 0.98
N ARG A 10 -7.64 1.83 0.25
CA ARG A 10 -9.02 1.36 0.12
C ARG A 10 -9.31 1.04 -1.34
N MET A 11 -9.49 -0.24 -1.71
CA MET A 11 -9.61 -0.61 -3.13
C MET A 11 -10.79 -1.53 -3.41
N ASN A 12 -11.95 -0.96 -3.75
CA ASN A 12 -13.12 -1.72 -4.22
C ASN A 12 -13.14 -1.95 -5.74
N SER A 13 -12.29 -1.27 -6.50
CA SER A 13 -12.15 -1.48 -7.94
C SER A 13 -10.79 -1.01 -8.42
N ILE A 14 -10.43 -1.40 -9.63
CA ILE A 14 -9.21 -0.98 -10.34
C ILE A 14 -9.60 -0.29 -11.65
N ASN A 15 -8.70 0.51 -12.24
CA ASN A 15 -9.04 1.26 -13.45
C ASN A 15 -9.24 0.31 -14.66
N PRO A 16 -10.46 0.20 -15.22
CA PRO A 16 -10.71 -0.69 -16.35
C PRO A 16 -9.95 -0.27 -17.62
N GLU A 17 -9.55 0.99 -17.75
CA GLU A 17 -8.73 1.44 -18.90
C GLU A 17 -7.31 0.88 -18.83
N HIS A 18 -6.76 0.66 -17.63
CA HIS A 18 -5.45 0.04 -17.44
C HIS A 18 -5.54 -1.48 -17.41
N TYR A 19 -6.47 -2.02 -16.61
CA TYR A 19 -6.54 -3.45 -16.28
C TYR A 19 -7.47 -4.25 -17.20
N GLY A 20 -8.24 -3.60 -18.08
CA GLY A 20 -9.25 -4.25 -18.92
C GLY A 20 -10.49 -4.74 -18.16
N THR A 21 -10.54 -4.57 -16.84
CA THR A 21 -11.65 -4.94 -15.95
C THR A 21 -11.73 -3.98 -14.78
N LYS A 22 -12.93 -3.84 -14.19
CA LYS A 22 -13.13 -3.08 -12.95
C LYS A 22 -12.66 -3.83 -11.70
N GLY A 23 -12.53 -5.16 -11.77
CA GLY A 23 -12.11 -5.98 -10.63
C GLY A 23 -12.92 -5.70 -9.36
N GLU A 24 -14.26 -5.65 -9.46
CA GLU A 24 -15.12 -5.18 -8.37
C GLU A 24 -14.96 -6.04 -7.09
N LEU A 25 -14.75 -5.36 -5.97
CA LEU A 25 -14.80 -5.82 -4.60
C LEU A 25 -15.78 -4.93 -3.83
N TYR A 26 -16.39 -5.45 -2.78
CA TYR A 26 -17.52 -4.76 -2.12
C TYR A 26 -17.24 -4.29 -0.69
N ILE A 27 -16.20 -4.84 -0.04
CA ILE A 27 -15.97 -4.62 1.39
C ILE A 27 -14.63 -3.96 1.71
N CYS A 28 -13.69 -3.88 0.77
CA CYS A 28 -12.35 -3.36 1.00
C CYS A 28 -12.35 -1.90 1.47
N GLU A 29 -13.24 -1.08 0.91
CA GLU A 29 -13.41 0.28 1.41
C GLU A 29 -13.90 0.30 2.85
N LYS A 30 -14.87 -0.55 3.22
CA LYS A 30 -15.38 -0.64 4.58
C LYS A 30 -14.30 -1.12 5.55
N ASP A 31 -13.53 -2.14 5.19
CA ASP A 31 -12.47 -2.68 6.06
C ASP A 31 -11.42 -1.62 6.40
N ALA A 32 -11.01 -0.84 5.40
CA ALA A 32 -10.03 0.21 5.59
C ALA A 32 -10.60 1.45 6.32
N ASP A 33 -11.90 1.72 6.22
CA ASP A 33 -12.57 2.73 7.06
C ASP A 33 -12.62 2.30 8.53
N ASP A 34 -12.98 1.04 8.78
CA ASP A 34 -13.00 0.48 10.13
C ASP A 34 -11.60 0.55 10.76
N MET A 35 -10.56 0.17 10.02
CA MET A 35 -9.18 0.27 10.49
C MET A 35 -8.74 1.72 10.73
N HIS A 36 -9.03 2.63 9.81
CA HIS A 36 -8.74 4.05 10.00
C HIS A 36 -9.38 4.59 11.30
N ASN A 37 -10.66 4.27 11.53
CA ASN A 37 -11.37 4.71 12.73
C ASN A 37 -10.74 4.13 14.01
N ILE A 38 -10.37 2.85 14.00
CA ILE A 38 -9.66 2.21 15.12
C ILE A 38 -8.33 2.92 15.40
N LEU A 39 -7.55 3.22 14.36
CA LEU A 39 -6.24 3.86 14.51
C LEU A 39 -6.36 5.30 15.04
N MET A 40 -7.32 6.08 14.52
CA MET A 40 -7.62 7.43 15.02
C MET A 40 -8.02 7.41 16.50
N LEU A 41 -8.87 6.44 16.91
CA LEU A 41 -9.25 6.26 18.31
C LEU A 41 -8.08 5.88 19.23
N ASN A 42 -7.03 5.26 18.68
CA ASN A 42 -5.81 4.89 19.39
C ASN A 42 -4.69 5.95 19.26
N GLY A 43 -5.02 7.17 18.82
CA GLY A 43 -4.10 8.30 18.81
C GLY A 43 -3.12 8.35 17.63
N PHE A 44 -3.37 7.57 16.57
CA PHE A 44 -2.61 7.67 15.33
C PHE A 44 -3.10 8.84 14.47
N VAL A 45 -2.20 9.45 13.72
CA VAL A 45 -2.56 10.28 12.56
C VAL A 45 -2.72 9.35 11.36
N SER A 46 -3.96 9.10 10.94
CA SER A 46 -4.26 8.15 9.86
C SER A 46 -4.72 8.85 8.57
N LEU A 47 -4.00 8.62 7.48
CA LEU A 47 -4.37 9.00 6.12
C LEU A 47 -5.22 7.90 5.49
N LYS A 48 -6.24 8.28 4.72
CA LYS A 48 -7.01 7.36 3.87
C LYS A 48 -6.81 7.71 2.40
N LEU A 49 -6.56 6.70 1.58
CA LEU A 49 -6.57 6.82 0.12
C LEU A 49 -7.79 6.08 -0.42
N THR A 50 -8.75 6.79 -1.01
CA THR A 50 -9.91 6.16 -1.67
C THR A 50 -9.50 5.38 -2.90
N THR A 51 -10.42 4.56 -3.44
CA THR A 51 -10.15 3.70 -4.60
C THR A 51 -9.43 4.42 -5.75
N LYS A 52 -9.85 5.65 -6.12
CA LYS A 52 -9.22 6.39 -7.23
C LYS A 52 -7.97 7.17 -6.82
N GLU A 53 -7.83 7.47 -5.53
CA GLU A 53 -6.65 8.16 -4.98
C GLU A 53 -5.51 7.19 -4.69
N ALA A 54 -5.79 5.91 -4.53
CA ALA A 54 -4.82 4.84 -4.34
C ALA A 54 -4.06 4.54 -5.64
N THR A 55 -3.38 5.55 -6.20
CA THR A 55 -2.43 5.41 -7.30
C THR A 55 -1.06 5.02 -6.77
N ARG A 56 -0.18 4.48 -7.63
CA ARG A 56 1.21 4.17 -7.27
C ARG A 56 1.93 5.35 -6.63
N ASP A 57 1.84 6.51 -7.26
CA ASP A 57 2.54 7.71 -6.78
C ASP A 57 1.98 8.17 -5.43
N ASN A 58 0.66 8.19 -5.26
CA ASN A 58 0.06 8.63 -3.99
C ASN A 58 0.38 7.67 -2.84
N VAL A 59 0.34 6.36 -3.09
CA VAL A 59 0.70 5.35 -2.07
C VAL A 59 2.17 5.48 -1.69
N LYS A 60 3.08 5.55 -2.67
CA LYS A 60 4.52 5.72 -2.42
C LYS A 60 4.82 7.01 -1.67
N ASN A 61 4.25 8.13 -2.11
CA ASN A 61 4.47 9.43 -1.47
C ASN A 61 3.95 9.44 -0.03
N ALA A 62 2.76 8.89 0.23
CA ALA A 62 2.24 8.78 1.59
C ALA A 62 3.18 7.99 2.52
N ILE A 63 3.74 6.88 2.04
CA ILE A 63 4.68 6.06 2.82
C ILE A 63 6.01 6.81 3.03
N LEU A 64 6.55 7.43 1.98
CA LEU A 64 7.81 8.17 2.04
C LEU A 64 7.71 9.43 2.90
N ASP A 65 6.57 10.11 2.90
CA ASP A 65 6.34 11.27 3.77
C ASP A 65 6.29 10.84 5.24
N SER A 66 5.63 9.71 5.56
CA SER A 66 5.71 9.12 6.90
C SER A 66 7.14 8.70 7.27
N ALA A 67 7.90 8.13 6.35
CA ALA A 67 9.29 7.73 6.59
C ALA A 67 10.20 8.93 6.93
N LYS A 68 9.96 10.10 6.35
CA LYS A 68 10.71 11.34 6.68
C LYS A 68 10.41 11.83 8.10
N GLU A 69 9.18 11.62 8.58
CA GLU A 69 8.68 12.20 9.83
C GLU A 69 8.86 11.30 11.05
N LEU A 70 8.69 9.99 10.87
CA LEU A 70 8.81 8.99 11.93
C LEU A 70 10.27 8.72 12.27
N LYS A 71 10.54 8.45 13.55
CA LYS A 71 11.87 8.13 14.08
C LYS A 71 11.83 6.88 14.95
N SER A 72 13.01 6.39 15.34
CA SER A 72 13.15 5.25 16.25
C SER A 72 12.20 5.34 17.44
N GLY A 73 11.38 4.31 17.61
CA GLY A 73 10.38 4.20 18.68
C GLY A 73 9.00 4.77 18.35
N ASP A 74 8.81 5.44 17.22
CA ASP A 74 7.50 5.73 16.64
C ASP A 74 6.91 4.50 15.92
N ILE A 75 5.66 4.58 15.47
CA ILE A 75 4.95 3.47 14.81
C ILE A 75 4.36 3.93 13.48
N MET A 76 4.66 3.19 12.41
CA MET A 76 3.93 3.24 11.14
C MET A 76 2.97 2.06 11.04
N VAL A 77 1.72 2.32 10.63
CA VAL A 77 0.76 1.27 10.25
C VAL A 77 0.39 1.43 8.78
N ILE A 78 0.59 0.37 8.00
CA ILE A 78 0.08 0.30 6.63
C ILE A 78 -1.06 -0.71 6.61
N TYR A 79 -2.22 -0.26 6.15
CA TYR A 79 -3.37 -1.12 5.96
C TYR A 79 -3.76 -1.11 4.49
N TYR A 80 -3.71 -2.27 3.84
CA TYR A 80 -4.14 -2.44 2.46
C TYR A 80 -5.27 -3.47 2.41
N SER A 81 -6.37 -3.11 1.75
CA SER A 81 -7.43 -4.06 1.37
C SER A 81 -7.76 -3.83 -0.10
N GLY A 82 -7.52 -4.85 -0.92
CA GLY A 82 -7.61 -4.81 -2.37
C GLY A 82 -7.11 -6.11 -3.01
N HIS A 83 -6.95 -6.10 -4.33
CA HIS A 83 -6.46 -7.26 -5.09
C HIS A 83 -4.94 -7.41 -5.00
N GLY A 84 -4.49 -8.64 -4.82
CA GLY A 84 -3.13 -9.03 -5.18
C GLY A 84 -3.01 -9.29 -6.69
N GLY A 85 -1.84 -9.01 -7.26
CA GLY A 85 -1.51 -9.30 -8.65
C GLY A 85 -0.20 -10.06 -8.78
N LYS A 86 0.14 -10.42 -10.02
CA LYS A 86 1.39 -11.05 -10.40
C LYS A 86 1.88 -10.46 -11.72
N VAL A 87 3.17 -10.16 -11.82
CA VAL A 87 3.84 -9.81 -13.08
C VAL A 87 4.97 -10.80 -13.34
N PRO A 88 5.33 -11.12 -14.59
CA PRO A 88 6.48 -11.97 -14.84
C PRO A 88 7.75 -11.35 -14.25
N ASN A 89 8.48 -12.10 -13.42
CA ASN A 89 9.77 -11.65 -12.91
C ASN A 89 10.76 -11.64 -14.09
N VAL A 90 11.17 -10.46 -14.51
CA VAL A 90 12.17 -10.28 -15.57
C VAL A 90 13.57 -10.43 -15.00
N SER A 91 13.94 -11.69 -14.73
CA SER A 91 15.27 -12.24 -14.50
C SER A 91 16.33 -11.24 -14.02
N SER A 92 16.31 -10.89 -12.74
CA SER A 92 17.46 -10.33 -12.04
C SER A 92 18.22 -11.48 -11.36
N PRO A 93 19.57 -11.56 -11.46
CA PRO A 93 20.34 -12.56 -10.72
C PRO A 93 20.29 -12.35 -9.19
N TYR A 94 19.75 -11.21 -8.75
CA TYR A 94 19.62 -10.83 -7.35
C TYR A 94 18.21 -10.99 -6.81
N ASP A 95 17.26 -11.36 -7.66
CA ASP A 95 15.85 -11.52 -7.31
C ASP A 95 15.31 -12.78 -8.00
N ILE A 96 15.53 -13.91 -7.35
CA ILE A 96 15.20 -15.25 -7.86
C ILE A 96 13.93 -15.72 -7.18
N GLU A 97 12.82 -15.68 -7.91
CA GLU A 97 11.53 -16.19 -7.45
C GLU A 97 11.24 -17.60 -7.96
N TYR A 98 10.74 -18.48 -7.09
CA TYR A 98 10.58 -19.91 -7.37
C TYR A 98 9.61 -20.20 -8.52
N ASP A 99 8.55 -19.38 -8.66
CA ASP A 99 7.56 -19.45 -9.74
C ASP A 99 7.78 -18.39 -10.84
N ASN A 100 8.89 -17.63 -10.80
CA ASN A 100 9.27 -16.58 -11.76
C ASN A 100 8.21 -15.47 -11.94
N VAL A 101 7.54 -15.04 -10.87
CA VAL A 101 6.59 -13.93 -10.89
C VAL A 101 6.83 -13.02 -9.70
N ASP A 102 6.72 -11.71 -9.88
CA ASP A 102 6.72 -10.77 -8.75
C ASP A 102 5.28 -10.59 -8.28
N GLU A 103 5.05 -10.70 -6.97
CA GLU A 103 3.76 -10.42 -6.35
C GLU A 103 3.52 -8.91 -6.22
N THR A 104 2.26 -8.49 -6.35
CA THR A 104 1.95 -7.05 -6.38
C THR A 104 0.68 -6.69 -5.62
N TRP A 105 0.56 -5.42 -5.24
CA TRP A 105 -0.74 -4.78 -4.98
C TRP A 105 -1.29 -4.17 -6.26
N CYS A 106 -2.52 -4.52 -6.63
CA CYS A 106 -3.22 -3.88 -7.73
C CYS A 106 -3.75 -2.52 -7.27
N LEU A 107 -2.99 -1.45 -7.50
CA LEU A 107 -3.41 -0.07 -7.24
C LEU A 107 -4.28 0.47 -8.38
N TRP A 108 -4.91 1.63 -8.21
CA TRP A 108 -5.87 2.18 -9.17
C TRP A 108 -5.33 2.21 -10.60
N ASP A 109 -4.11 2.71 -10.76
CA ASP A 109 -3.49 3.06 -12.04
C ASP A 109 -2.45 2.06 -12.53
N ALA A 110 -1.88 1.23 -11.65
CA ALA A 110 -0.96 0.13 -12.00
C ALA A 110 -0.61 -0.74 -10.78
N GLN A 111 0.00 -1.91 -11.04
CA GLN A 111 0.48 -2.81 -9.99
C GLN A 111 1.69 -2.22 -9.25
N LEU A 112 1.77 -2.38 -7.92
CA LEU A 112 2.91 -2.05 -7.06
C LEU A 112 3.62 -3.31 -6.61
N LEU A 113 4.87 -3.50 -7.05
CA LEU A 113 5.63 -4.70 -6.76
C LEU A 113 5.99 -4.76 -5.28
N ASP A 114 6.02 -5.96 -4.73
CA ASP A 114 6.53 -6.26 -3.40
C ASP A 114 7.98 -5.80 -3.20
N ASP A 115 8.80 -5.88 -4.24
CA ASP A 115 10.17 -5.37 -4.29
C ASP A 115 10.23 -3.84 -4.11
N GLU A 116 9.24 -3.12 -4.64
CA GLU A 116 9.08 -1.69 -4.41
C GLU A 116 8.60 -1.41 -2.99
N LEU A 117 7.69 -2.22 -2.45
CA LEU A 117 7.27 -2.13 -1.04
C LEU A 117 8.45 -2.36 -0.10
N ARG A 118 9.30 -3.35 -0.37
CA ARG A 118 10.54 -3.62 0.39
C ARG A 118 11.44 -2.38 0.45
N ASN A 119 11.62 -1.70 -0.69
CA ASN A 119 12.43 -0.48 -0.74
C ASN A 119 11.78 0.68 0.04
N LEU A 120 10.44 0.78 0.05
CA LEU A 120 9.73 1.75 0.88
C LEU A 120 9.90 1.46 2.38
N TRP A 121 9.86 0.19 2.80
CA TRP A 121 10.12 -0.20 4.19
C TRP A 121 11.54 0.15 4.63
N ALA A 122 12.51 -0.05 3.75
CA ALA A 122 13.91 0.31 3.99
C ALA A 122 14.16 1.83 4.07
N SER A 123 13.16 2.67 3.78
CA SER A 123 13.28 4.13 3.87
C SER A 123 13.01 4.69 5.28
N PHE A 124 12.51 3.87 6.21
CA PHE A 124 12.31 4.28 7.61
C PHE A 124 13.63 4.18 8.39
N ASP A 125 13.91 5.20 9.20
CA ASP A 125 15.06 5.20 10.11
C ASP A 125 14.89 4.13 11.21
N GLU A 126 15.98 3.43 11.57
CA GLU A 126 16.05 2.54 12.74
C GLU A 126 15.93 3.28 14.07
#